data_AF-A0A1Z4IA81-F1
#
_entry.id   AF-A0A1Z4IA81-F1
#
_cell.length_a   1.000
_cell.length_b   1.000
_cell.length_c   1.000
_cell.angle_alpha   90.00
_cell.angle_beta   90.00
_cell.angle_gamma   90.00
#
_symmetry.space_group_name_H-M   'P 1'
#
loop_
_entity.id
_entity.type
_entity.pdbx_description
1 polymer ?
#
loop_
_entity_poly.entity_id
_entity_poly.type
_entity_poly.pdbx_seq_one_letter_code
_entity_poly.pdbx_strand_id
1 'polypeptide(L)'
;MSKVLIEDNFEDSFDSSDWAEVVPVPATDEDLLILTQKLSNHLVPTQVFFQAVAIAAYDGASAFRYADNYLTSAKHKNKRRNAVFLRKPLTNFDYN
;
A
#
# COMPACT_ATOMS: atom_id res chain seq x y z
N MET A 1 43.94 47.80 3.64
CA MET A 1 43.51 47.64 2.24
C MET A 1 44.50 46.67 1.62
N SER A 2 44.22 45.42 1.26
CA SER A 2 43.00 44.79 0.75
C SER A 2 43.15 43.26 0.74
N LYS A 3 42.05 42.57 1.09
CA LYS A 3 41.59 41.23 0.65
C LYS A 3 42.44 40.00 1.00
N VAL A 4 42.17 39.47 2.20
CA VAL A 4 42.31 38.03 2.51
C VAL A 4 41.16 37.32 1.80
N LEU A 5 41.46 36.48 0.82
CA LEU A 5 40.51 35.56 0.21
C LEU A 5 40.43 34.34 1.14
N ILE A 6 39.34 34.27 1.91
CA ILE A 6 39.00 33.10 2.70
C ILE A 6 38.55 32.05 1.68
N GLU A 7 39.33 30.97 1.57
CA GLU A 7 38.89 29.75 0.91
C GLU A 7 37.65 29.23 1.65
N ASP A 8 36.49 29.39 1.01
CA ASP A 8 35.25 28.69 1.36
C ASP A 8 35.46 27.18 1.10
N ASN A 9 36.16 26.52 2.02
CA ASN A 9 36.11 25.08 2.20
C ASN A 9 34.79 24.71 2.93
N PHE A 10 33.66 24.94 2.28
CA PHE A 10 32.37 24.36 2.65
C PHE A 10 32.00 23.27 1.63
N GLU A 11 32.93 22.34 1.40
CA GLU A 11 32.59 20.99 0.99
C GLU A 11 32.28 20.17 2.23
N ASP A 12 31.29 19.28 2.10
CA ASP A 12 30.91 18.23 3.06
C ASP A 12 30.14 18.65 4.32
N SER A 13 28.98 19.24 4.10
CA SER A 13 27.81 18.77 4.85
C SER A 13 26.58 18.73 3.93
N PHE A 14 26.62 17.79 2.97
CA PHE A 14 25.41 17.33 2.30
C PHE A 14 24.63 16.42 3.26
N ASP A 15 24.29 16.93 4.45
CA ASP A 15 23.23 16.40 5.31
C ASP A 15 21.90 17.04 4.87
N SER A 16 21.64 16.94 3.56
CA SER A 16 20.45 17.49 2.93
C SER A 16 19.54 16.32 2.57
N SER A 17 18.82 15.89 3.60
CA SER A 17 17.44 15.42 3.49
C SER A 17 17.24 14.00 2.95
N ASP A 18 17.08 13.06 3.88
CA ASP A 18 16.39 11.76 3.72
C ASP A 18 14.91 11.88 3.26
N TRP A 19 14.47 13.04 2.78
CA TRP A 19 13.19 13.28 2.12
C TRP A 19 13.42 13.50 0.63
N ALA A 20 13.89 12.47 -0.08
CA ALA A 20 13.66 12.44 -1.52
C ALA A 20 12.14 12.49 -1.72
N GLU A 21 11.61 13.62 -2.18
CA GLU A 21 10.22 13.71 -2.64
C GLU A 21 10.02 12.61 -3.68
N VAL A 22 9.31 11.55 -3.29
CA VAL A 22 8.95 10.47 -4.21
C VAL A 22 7.94 11.08 -5.17
N VAL A 23 8.43 11.50 -6.32
CA VAL A 23 7.58 12.01 -7.40
C VAL A 23 6.63 10.88 -7.80
N PRO A 24 5.31 11.09 -7.74
CA PRO A 24 4.35 10.08 -8.14
C PRO A 24 4.50 9.83 -9.65
N VAL A 25 4.70 8.57 -10.01
CA VAL A 25 4.82 8.13 -11.40
C VAL A 25 3.64 7.22 -11.72
N PRO A 26 2.87 7.50 -12.78
CA PRO A 26 1.76 6.65 -13.17
C PRO A 26 2.24 5.25 -13.55
N ALA A 27 1.39 4.26 -13.32
CA ALA A 27 1.64 2.88 -13.68
C ALA A 27 1.77 2.72 -15.21
N THR A 28 2.71 1.88 -15.62
CA THR A 28 2.80 1.43 -17.03
C THR A 28 1.69 0.42 -17.36
N ASP A 29 1.50 0.11 -18.63
CA ASP A 29 0.54 -0.93 -19.05
C ASP A 29 0.89 -2.31 -18.47
N GLU A 30 2.18 -2.63 -18.34
CA GLU A 30 2.65 -3.86 -17.69
C GLU A 30 2.29 -3.88 -16.20
N ASP A 31 2.47 -2.74 -15.51
CA ASP A 31 2.08 -2.60 -14.10
C ASP A 31 0.57 -2.76 -13.92
N LEU A 32 -0.24 -2.18 -14.82
CA LEU A 32 -1.70 -2.31 -14.79
C LEU A 32 -2.12 -3.77 -15.01
N LEU A 33 -1.45 -4.50 -15.89
CA LEU A 33 -1.69 -5.93 -16.10
C LEU A 33 -1.40 -6.74 -14.83
N ILE A 34 -0.25 -6.49 -14.19
CA ILE A 34 0.15 -7.16 -12.94
C ILE A 34 -0.82 -6.82 -11.81
N LEU A 35 -1.19 -5.55 -11.65
CA LEU A 35 -2.15 -5.09 -10.65
C LEU A 35 -3.52 -5.77 -10.85
N THR A 36 -3.98 -5.84 -12.09
CA THR A 36 -5.26 -6.46 -12.45
C THR A 36 -5.25 -7.96 -12.16
N GLN A 37 -4.19 -8.68 -12.57
CA GLN A 37 -4.04 -10.10 -12.30
C GLN A 37 -4.00 -10.40 -10.79
N LYS A 38 -3.31 -9.56 -10.02
CA LYS A 38 -3.22 -9.69 -8.56
C LYS A 38 -4.59 -9.56 -7.89
N LEU A 39 -5.39 -8.59 -8.32
CA LEU A 39 -6.74 -8.38 -7.80
C LEU A 39 -7.72 -9.45 -8.31
N SER A 40 -7.62 -9.91 -9.56
CA SER A 40 -8.51 -10.94 -10.11
C SER A 40 -8.34 -12.32 -9.47
N ASN A 41 -7.16 -12.61 -8.93
CA ASN A 41 -6.91 -13.83 -8.15
C ASN A 41 -7.72 -13.87 -6.82
N HIS A 42 -8.44 -12.80 -6.49
CA HIS A 42 -9.23 -12.67 -5.29
C HIS A 42 -10.64 -12.18 -5.64
N LEU A 43 -11.63 -12.52 -4.82
CA LEU A 43 -12.99 -11.97 -4.92
C LEU A 43 -13.02 -10.53 -4.37
N VAL A 44 -12.42 -9.61 -5.13
CA VAL A 44 -12.34 -8.19 -4.78
C VAL A 44 -13.61 -7.48 -5.25
N PRO A 45 -14.23 -6.62 -4.41
CA PRO A 45 -15.33 -5.76 -4.84
C PRO A 45 -14.89 -4.85 -5.98
N THR A 46 -15.76 -4.67 -6.98
CA THR A 46 -15.48 -3.87 -8.17
C THR A 46 -15.04 -2.43 -7.84
N GLN A 47 -15.57 -1.85 -6.75
CA GLN A 47 -15.17 -0.52 -6.28
C GLN A 47 -13.69 -0.44 -5.91
N VAL A 48 -13.16 -1.47 -5.23
CA VAL A 48 -11.74 -1.54 -4.83
C VAL A 48 -10.85 -1.69 -6.06
N PHE A 49 -11.30 -2.46 -7.06
CA PHE A 49 -10.61 -2.58 -8.33
C PHE A 49 -10.50 -1.22 -9.04
N PHE A 50 -11.62 -0.53 -9.25
CA PHE A 50 -11.61 0.77 -9.91
C PHE A 50 -10.83 1.83 -9.12
N GLN A 51 -10.87 1.77 -7.79
CA GLN A 51 -10.07 2.67 -6.96
C GLN A 51 -8.57 2.41 -7.14
N ALA A 52 -8.14 1.15 -7.22
CA ALA A 52 -6.74 0.82 -7.50
C ALA A 52 -6.30 1.32 -8.88
N VAL A 53 -7.15 1.15 -9.91
CA VAL A 53 -6.88 1.67 -11.27
C VAL A 53 -6.81 3.20 -11.30
N ALA A 54 -7.72 3.89 -10.59
CA ALA A 54 -7.70 5.35 -10.51
C ALA A 54 -6.45 5.89 -9.82
N ILE A 55 -5.96 5.20 -8.78
CA ILE A 55 -4.68 5.53 -8.12
C ILE A 55 -3.52 5.27 -9.09
N ALA A 56 -3.54 4.14 -9.82
CA ALA A 56 -2.48 3.75 -10.74
C ALA A 56 -2.28 4.77 -11.87
N ALA A 57 -3.33 5.47 -12.27
CA ALA A 57 -3.26 6.56 -13.26
C ALA A 57 -2.43 7.77 -12.80
N TYR A 58 -2.13 7.88 -11.49
CA TYR A 58 -1.35 8.97 -10.91
C TYR A 58 -0.07 8.48 -10.22
N ASP A 59 -0.16 7.38 -9.47
CA ASP A 59 0.95 6.77 -8.74
C ASP A 59 0.79 5.24 -8.72
N GLY A 60 1.61 4.57 -9.53
CA GLY A 60 1.62 3.11 -9.62
C GLY A 60 2.00 2.45 -8.30
N ALA A 61 3.00 2.98 -7.59
CA ALA A 61 3.45 2.41 -6.32
C ALA A 61 2.34 2.46 -5.26
N SER A 62 1.62 3.59 -5.17
CA SER A 62 0.47 3.71 -4.28
C SER A 62 -0.67 2.77 -4.63
N ALA A 63 -0.91 2.48 -5.92
CA ALA A 63 -1.93 1.54 -6.34
C ALA A 63 -1.64 0.11 -5.86
N PHE A 64 -0.38 -0.33 -5.98
CA PHE A 64 0.05 -1.63 -5.45
C PHE A 64 -0.06 -1.70 -3.94
N ARG A 65 0.35 -0.66 -3.21
CA ARG A 65 0.21 -0.58 -1.75
C ARG A 65 -1.26 -0.63 -1.32
N TYR A 66 -2.14 0.07 -2.03
CA TYR A 66 -3.58 0.02 -1.78
C TYR A 66 -4.14 -1.40 -1.97
N ALA A 67 -3.79 -2.07 -3.07
CA ALA A 67 -4.19 -3.45 -3.33
C ALA A 67 -3.69 -4.41 -2.24
N ASP A 68 -2.42 -4.31 -1.83
CA ASP A 68 -1.84 -5.15 -0.78
C ASP A 68 -2.51 -4.95 0.58
N ASN A 69 -2.75 -3.69 0.95
CA ASN A 69 -3.46 -3.36 2.19
C ASN A 69 -4.88 -3.93 2.21
N TYR A 70 -5.56 -3.92 1.06
CA TYR A 70 -6.88 -4.52 0.94
C TYR A 70 -6.84 -6.04 1.10
N LEU A 71 -5.93 -6.72 0.39
CA LEU A 71 -5.81 -8.19 0.43
C LEU A 71 -5.40 -8.71 1.80
N THR A 72 -4.45 -8.05 2.47
CA THR A 72 -4.05 -8.37 3.85
C THR A 72 -5.22 -8.17 4.81
N SER A 73 -5.94 -7.05 4.72
CA SER A 73 -7.12 -6.78 5.54
C SER A 73 -8.25 -7.79 5.33
N ALA A 74 -8.50 -8.21 4.08
CA ALA A 74 -9.50 -9.22 3.74
C ALA A 74 -9.17 -10.59 4.37
N LYS A 75 -7.89 -10.99 4.33
CA LYS A 75 -7.40 -12.22 4.99
C LYS A 75 -7.63 -12.21 6.50
N HIS A 76 -7.40 -11.06 7.15
CA HIS A 76 -7.64 -10.91 8.59
C HIS A 76 -9.13 -10.91 8.96
N LYS A 77 -10.01 -10.32 8.14
CA LYS A 77 -11.47 -10.35 8.34
C LYS A 77 -12.02 -11.78 8.29
N ASN A 78 -11.59 -12.58 7.31
CA ASN A 78 -12.01 -13.98 7.20
C ASN A 78 -11.51 -14.82 8.39
N LYS A 79 -10.27 -14.63 8.83
CA LYS A 79 -9.72 -15.32 10.02
C LYS A 79 -10.50 -14.99 11.30
N ARG A 80 -10.86 -13.72 11.52
CA ARG A 80 -11.65 -13.29 12.69
C ARG A 80 -13.06 -13.86 12.66
N ARG A 81 -13.73 -13.87 11.50
CA ARG A 81 -15.05 -14.48 11.37
C ARG A 81 -15.00 -15.98 11.71
N ASN A 82 -14.04 -16.72 11.18
CA ASN A 82 -13.89 -18.15 11.48
C ASN A 82 -13.61 -18.42 12.97
N ALA A 83 -12.81 -17.58 13.63
CA ALA A 83 -12.58 -17.68 15.07
C ALA A 83 -13.83 -17.38 15.92
N VAL A 84 -14.68 -16.44 15.48
CA VAL A 84 -15.96 -16.15 16.15
C VAL A 84 -16.96 -17.30 15.97
N PHE A 85 -17.00 -17.93 14.78
CA PHE A 85 -17.83 -19.12 14.56
C PHE A 85 -17.36 -20.32 15.39
N LEU A 86 -16.06 -20.50 15.60
CA LEU A 86 -15.52 -21.57 16.46
C LEU A 86 -15.81 -21.37 17.96
N ARG A 87 -16.17 -20.15 18.39
CA ARG A 87 -16.40 -19.82 19.81
C ARG A 87 -17.85 -19.91 20.24
N LYS A 88 -18.79 -20.28 19.36
CA LYS A 88 -20.14 -20.62 19.80
C LYS A 88 -20.11 -21.99 20.46
N PRO A 89 -20.36 -22.12 21.77
CA PRO A 89 -20.52 -23.43 22.38
C PRO A 89 -21.75 -24.11 21.75
N LEU A 90 -21.60 -25.39 21.39
CA LEU A 90 -22.70 -26.30 21.05
C LEU A 90 -23.50 -26.64 22.31
N THR A 91 -24.11 -25.63 22.90
CA THR A 91 -25.14 -25.76 23.94
C THR A 91 -26.30 -24.95 23.38
N ASN A 92 -27.37 -25.59 22.90
CA ASN A 92 -28.30 -26.23 23.81
C ASN A 92 -28.83 -27.52 23.20
N PHE A 93 -28.58 -28.62 23.92
CA PHE A 93 -29.41 -29.80 23.85
C PHE A 93 -30.84 -29.45 24.24
N ASP A 94 -31.76 -30.15 23.61
CA ASP A 94 -33.21 -30.14 23.77
C ASP A 94 -33.69 -30.02 25.21
N TYR A 95 -34.66 -29.12 25.44
CA TYR A 95 -35.75 -29.32 26.42
C TYR A 95 -36.96 -28.46 26.02
N ASN A 96 -37.90 -29.06 25.28
CA ASN A 96 -39.34 -29.09 25.56
C ASN A 96 -40.10 -29.81 24.43
#